data_AF-A0A848HBJ8-F1
#
_entry.id   AF-A0A848HBJ8-F1
#
_cell.length_a   1.000
_cell.length_b   1.000
_cell.length_c   1.000
_cell.angle_alpha   90.00
_cell.angle_beta   90.00
_cell.angle_gamma   90.00
#
_symmetry.space_group_name_H-M   'P 1'
#
loop_
_entity.id
_entity.type
_entity.pdbx_description
1 polymer ?
#
loop_
_entity_poly.entity_id
_entity_poly.type
_entity_poly.pdbx_seq_one_letter_code
_entity_poly.pdbx_strand_id
1 'polypeptide(L)'
;MSQHRGSFIKEEVMRLARLLVLPLLLAVSAAWPQARPAATDGLDLEQSRNLVAGAGLLKAGRPQQALPELDKVIAAYEASYRGAKTFVFSARSTPETLAYTMKVASNQAQAPGSAGVYSSNWANAYHLKAYALLDLGRPNEALAAETAAVELAPLNAMVLTELGQVQLVLHDMDAAMQSFTRAEQAAREFSPPEVRNQELTRALRSQAYVLVERRQLDEAEKLYRQCLEVDPRDPRAAGELQYIARVRQQQPPAQ
;
A
#
# COMPACT_ATOMS: atom_id res chain seq x y z
N MET A 1 34.05 71.57 30.83
CA MET A 1 33.70 70.14 30.96
C MET A 1 33.38 69.57 29.58
N SER A 2 34.39 68.93 28.99
CA SER A 2 34.38 67.85 27.99
C SER A 2 33.28 67.79 26.92
N GLN A 3 33.49 68.53 25.84
CA GLN A 3 33.13 68.17 24.47
C GLN A 3 34.41 68.18 23.63
N HIS A 4 34.47 67.33 22.59
CA HIS A 4 35.53 67.18 21.60
C HIS A 4 36.85 66.52 22.06
N ARG A 5 36.97 65.21 21.82
CA ARG A 5 38.21 64.53 21.37
C ARG A 5 37.85 63.18 20.79
N GLY A 6 38.12 62.98 19.50
CA GLY A 6 37.84 61.70 18.83
C GLY A 6 37.71 61.74 17.31
N SER A 7 37.85 62.91 16.68
CA SER A 7 38.26 62.99 15.27
C SER A 7 39.78 63.12 15.24
N PHE A 8 40.43 62.51 14.25
CA PHE A 8 41.88 62.61 13.96
C PHE A 8 42.87 61.62 14.60
N ILE A 9 42.65 60.30 14.50
CA ILE A 9 43.79 59.35 14.41
C ILE A 9 43.44 58.21 13.42
N LYS A 10 43.98 58.33 12.18
CA LYS A 10 44.32 57.29 11.19
C LYS A 10 43.15 56.63 10.42
N GLU A 11 42.74 57.04 9.22
CA GLU A 11 43.49 57.37 7.99
C GLU A 11 44.59 56.38 7.54
N GLU A 12 44.65 55.18 8.12
CA GLU A 12 45.65 54.16 7.74
C GLU A 12 45.07 52.76 7.46
N VAL A 13 43.75 52.66 7.21
CA VAL A 13 43.13 51.43 6.70
C VAL A 13 42.42 51.69 5.36
N MET A 14 42.88 52.69 4.62
CA MET A 14 42.73 52.70 3.17
C MET A 14 43.79 51.76 2.56
N ARG A 15 43.55 50.46 2.66
CA ARG A 15 44.15 49.46 1.75
C ARG A 15 43.05 48.58 1.19
N LEU A 16 42.50 49.05 0.06
CA LEU A 16 42.41 48.25 -1.17
C LEU A 16 42.09 46.77 -0.97
N ALA A 17 40.82 46.46 -0.80
CA ALA A 17 40.23 45.23 -1.30
C ALA A 17 38.78 45.49 -1.74
N ARG A 18 38.64 46.35 -2.75
CA ARG A 18 37.60 46.09 -3.77
C ARG A 18 37.87 44.68 -4.28
N LEU A 19 36.97 43.75 -4.05
CA LEU A 19 36.56 42.69 -5.00
C LEU A 19 35.67 41.67 -4.28
N LEU A 20 34.45 41.54 -4.80
CA LEU A 20 33.59 40.36 -4.79
C LEU A 20 32.97 39.95 -3.45
N VAL A 21 31.86 40.61 -3.12
CA VAL A 21 30.71 39.88 -2.56
C VAL A 21 30.22 38.95 -3.67
N LEU A 22 30.67 37.70 -3.63
CA LEU A 22 30.15 36.64 -4.49
C LEU A 22 28.85 36.14 -3.83
N PRO A 23 27.65 36.35 -4.41
CA PRO A 23 26.57 35.45 -4.12
C PRO A 23 26.97 34.11 -4.73
N LEU A 24 27.07 33.07 -3.91
CA LEU A 24 27.25 31.70 -4.39
C LEU A 24 25.93 31.26 -5.05
N LEU A 25 25.65 31.80 -6.23
CA LEU A 25 24.80 31.19 -7.25
C LEU A 25 25.58 30.00 -7.80
N LEU A 26 25.62 28.90 -7.03
CA LEU A 26 25.73 27.61 -7.67
C LEU A 26 24.31 27.17 -8.03
N ALA A 27 23.94 27.56 -9.25
CA ALA A 27 22.98 26.86 -10.05
C ALA A 27 23.39 25.38 -10.12
N VAL A 28 22.92 24.58 -9.16
CA VAL A 28 22.66 23.18 -9.42
C VAL A 28 21.26 23.14 -10.02
N SER A 29 21.14 23.55 -11.28
CA SER A 29 20.16 22.94 -12.17
C SER A 29 20.69 21.56 -12.54
N ALA A 30 20.94 20.70 -11.55
CA ALA A 30 20.68 19.30 -11.79
C ALA A 30 19.17 19.30 -12.00
N ALA A 31 18.75 19.07 -13.24
CA ALA A 31 17.40 18.64 -13.50
C ALA A 31 17.22 17.36 -12.68
N TRP A 32 16.83 17.51 -11.40
CA TRP A 32 16.14 16.46 -10.71
C TRP A 32 15.04 16.08 -11.68
N PRO A 33 14.93 14.80 -12.08
CA PRO A 33 13.70 14.36 -12.71
C PRO A 33 12.63 14.78 -11.71
N GLN A 34 11.85 15.81 -12.07
CA GLN A 34 10.68 16.16 -11.29
C GLN A 34 9.93 14.83 -11.23
N ALA A 35 9.82 14.27 -10.02
CA ALA A 35 8.95 13.15 -9.79
C ALA A 35 7.61 13.63 -10.32
N ARG A 36 7.23 13.14 -11.51
CA ARG A 36 5.97 13.51 -12.12
C ARG A 36 4.93 13.21 -11.04
N PRO A 37 4.17 14.19 -10.57
CA PRO A 37 3.11 13.91 -9.62
C PRO A 37 2.25 12.80 -10.25
N ALA A 38 1.89 11.80 -9.44
CA ALA A 38 1.26 10.55 -9.85
C ALA A 38 -0.19 10.72 -10.36
N ALA A 39 -0.49 11.81 -11.08
CA ALA A 39 -1.79 12.07 -11.64
C ALA A 39 -1.67 12.88 -12.94
N THR A 40 -2.30 12.33 -13.99
CA THR A 40 -2.72 12.97 -15.25
C THR A 40 -1.83 12.82 -16.50
N ASP A 41 -1.09 11.73 -16.64
CA ASP A 41 -0.67 11.29 -17.98
C ASP A 41 -1.84 10.54 -18.67
N GLY A 42 -1.99 10.70 -19.99
CA GLY A 42 -3.06 10.04 -20.76
C GLY A 42 -3.13 8.52 -20.56
N LEU A 43 -2.00 7.91 -20.20
CA LEU A 43 -1.89 6.51 -19.80
C LEU A 43 -2.82 6.16 -18.63
N ASP A 44 -2.83 6.92 -17.54
CA ASP A 44 -3.63 6.59 -16.36
C ASP A 44 -5.13 6.69 -16.64
N LEU A 45 -5.54 7.68 -17.44
CA LEU A 45 -6.94 7.82 -17.85
C LEU A 45 -7.40 6.65 -18.73
N GLU A 46 -6.56 6.24 -19.68
CA GLU A 46 -6.82 5.08 -20.53
C GLU A 46 -6.88 3.79 -19.72
N GLN A 47 -5.87 3.55 -18.87
CA GLN A 47 -5.81 2.35 -18.06
C GLN A 47 -6.90 2.29 -16.99
N SER A 48 -7.36 3.43 -16.48
CA SER A 48 -8.55 3.49 -15.62
C SER A 48 -9.80 2.93 -16.34
N ARG A 49 -10.00 3.29 -17.61
CA ARG A 49 -11.14 2.79 -18.40
C ARG A 49 -11.03 1.29 -18.66
N ASN A 50 -9.84 0.82 -19.02
CA ASN A 50 -9.59 -0.61 -19.25
C ASN A 50 -9.76 -1.43 -17.97
N LEU A 51 -9.30 -0.93 -16.83
CA LEU A 51 -9.48 -1.56 -15.53
C LEU A 51 -10.97 -1.66 -15.17
N VAL A 52 -11.75 -0.60 -15.38
CA VAL A 52 -13.21 -0.61 -15.16
C VAL A 52 -13.90 -1.62 -16.08
N ALA A 53 -13.47 -1.73 -17.33
CA ALA A 53 -14.00 -2.74 -18.26
C ALA A 53 -13.72 -4.17 -17.77
N GLY A 54 -12.49 -4.45 -17.34
CA GLY A 54 -12.11 -5.72 -16.74
C GLY A 54 -12.92 -6.05 -15.48
N ALA A 55 -13.05 -5.08 -14.56
CA ALA A 55 -13.88 -5.21 -13.36
C ALA A 55 -15.36 -5.47 -13.69
N GLY A 56 -15.89 -4.81 -14.73
CA GLY A 56 -17.26 -5.03 -15.22
C GLY A 56 -17.48 -6.45 -15.73
N LEU A 57 -16.49 -7.04 -16.42
CA LEU A 57 -16.54 -8.44 -16.86
C LEU A 57 -16.54 -9.42 -15.68
N LEU A 58 -15.75 -9.14 -14.64
CA LEU A 58 -15.75 -9.95 -13.41
C LEU A 58 -17.10 -9.89 -12.70
N LYS A 59 -17.66 -8.69 -12.54
CA LYS A 59 -19.01 -8.51 -11.97
C LYS A 59 -20.09 -9.24 -12.78
N ALA A 60 -19.90 -9.40 -14.08
CA ALA A 60 -20.79 -10.14 -14.96
C ALA A 60 -20.52 -11.67 -14.99
N GLY A 61 -19.62 -12.19 -14.15
CA GLY A 61 -19.28 -13.61 -14.12
C GLY A 61 -18.52 -14.10 -15.36
N ARG A 62 -17.73 -13.21 -16.00
CA ARG A 62 -16.96 -13.51 -17.22
C ARG A 62 -15.44 -13.42 -16.97
N PRO A 63 -14.88 -14.18 -16.02
CA PRO A 63 -13.46 -14.07 -15.63
C PRO A 63 -12.50 -14.38 -16.78
N GLN A 64 -12.84 -15.34 -17.65
CA GLN A 64 -12.02 -15.67 -18.82
C GLN A 64 -11.85 -14.49 -19.79
N GLN A 65 -12.84 -13.60 -19.86
CA GLN A 65 -12.80 -12.42 -20.73
C GLN A 65 -12.18 -11.21 -20.06
N ALA A 66 -12.22 -11.15 -18.72
CA ALA A 66 -11.58 -10.09 -17.96
C ALA A 66 -10.05 -10.18 -18.05
N LEU A 67 -9.48 -11.40 -18.04
CA LEU A 67 -8.03 -11.63 -18.08
C LEU A 67 -7.28 -10.82 -19.15
N PRO A 68 -7.62 -10.90 -20.45
CA PRO A 68 -6.90 -10.12 -21.46
C PRO A 68 -7.04 -8.60 -21.29
N GLU A 69 -8.14 -8.10 -20.73
CA GLU A 69 -8.29 -6.66 -20.47
C GLU A 69 -7.42 -6.21 -19.31
N LEU A 70 -7.30 -7.04 -18.27
CA LEU A 70 -6.42 -6.79 -17.13
C LEU A 70 -4.95 -6.91 -17.51
N ASP A 71 -4.60 -7.88 -18.36
CA ASP A 71 -3.25 -8.05 -18.88
C ASP A 71 -2.79 -6.86 -19.73
N LYS A 72 -3.68 -6.22 -20.49
CA LYS A 72 -3.37 -4.97 -21.20
C LYS A 72 -3.00 -3.84 -20.23
N VAL A 73 -3.76 -3.68 -19.15
CA VAL A 73 -3.48 -2.66 -18.12
C VAL A 73 -2.12 -2.90 -17.49
N ILE A 74 -1.86 -4.15 -17.08
CA ILE A 74 -0.58 -4.56 -16.51
C ILE A 74 0.55 -4.24 -17.51
N ALA A 75 0.47 -4.75 -18.74
CA ALA A 75 1.50 -4.56 -19.75
C ALA A 75 1.81 -3.08 -20.03
N ALA A 76 0.79 -2.22 -20.05
CA ALA A 76 0.97 -0.79 -20.28
C ALA A 76 1.77 -0.12 -19.15
N TYR A 77 1.45 -0.44 -17.89
CA TYR A 77 2.20 0.05 -16.73
C TYR A 77 3.61 -0.54 -16.66
N GLU A 78 3.75 -1.84 -16.87
CA GLU A 78 5.02 -2.56 -16.90
C GLU A 78 6.00 -1.95 -17.93
N ALA A 79 5.54 -1.75 -19.17
CA ALA A 79 6.35 -1.16 -20.23
C ALA A 79 6.74 0.30 -19.95
N SER A 80 5.84 1.07 -19.33
CA SER A 80 6.06 2.49 -19.05
C SER A 80 6.98 2.72 -17.85
N TYR A 81 6.89 1.85 -16.84
CA TYR A 81 7.45 2.15 -15.53
C TYR A 81 8.42 1.11 -14.99
N ARG A 82 8.31 -0.20 -15.31
CA ARG A 82 9.16 -1.21 -14.67
C ARG A 82 10.60 -1.15 -15.18
N GLY A 83 10.85 -0.96 -16.48
CA GLY A 83 12.13 -0.55 -17.08
C GLY A 83 13.42 -0.95 -16.30
N ALA A 84 14.35 -0.01 -16.10
CA ALA A 84 15.53 -0.19 -15.24
C ALA A 84 15.30 0.23 -13.77
N LYS A 85 14.03 0.23 -13.31
CA LYS A 85 13.66 0.76 -11.99
C LYS A 85 13.65 -0.36 -10.94
N THR A 86 14.29 -0.09 -9.81
CA THR A 86 14.46 -1.03 -8.70
C THR A 86 13.33 -0.93 -7.65
N PHE A 87 12.66 0.22 -7.53
CA PHE A 87 11.61 0.43 -6.51
C PHE A 87 10.36 1.11 -7.08
N VAL A 88 9.34 0.31 -7.39
CA VAL A 88 8.08 0.77 -7.95
C VAL A 88 6.98 0.50 -6.94
N PHE A 89 6.25 1.55 -6.56
CA PHE A 89 5.07 1.42 -5.70
C PHE A 89 3.83 2.01 -6.37
N SER A 90 2.67 1.55 -5.94
CA SER A 90 1.36 2.04 -6.31
C SER A 90 0.62 2.46 -5.05
N ALA A 91 0.17 3.72 -5.00
CA ALA A 91 -0.54 4.26 -3.85
C ALA A 91 -1.98 4.62 -4.24
N ARG A 92 -2.91 4.38 -3.33
CA ARG A 92 -4.32 4.82 -3.44
C ARG A 92 -4.67 5.94 -2.48
N SER A 93 -3.73 6.36 -1.63
CA SER A 93 -3.94 7.39 -0.61
C SER A 93 -2.71 8.26 -0.41
N THR A 94 -2.91 9.46 0.16
CA THR A 94 -1.80 10.35 0.52
C THR A 94 -0.87 9.74 1.59
N PRO A 95 -1.37 9.08 2.66
CA PRO A 95 -0.52 8.37 3.61
C PRO A 95 0.39 7.32 2.96
N GLU A 96 -0.16 6.48 2.08
CA GLU A 96 0.62 5.49 1.33
C GLU A 96 1.66 6.16 0.43
N THR A 97 1.26 7.21 -0.31
CA THR A 97 2.15 7.96 -1.20
C THR A 97 3.35 8.54 -0.43
N LEU A 98 3.10 9.14 0.73
CA LEU A 98 4.15 9.71 1.57
C LEU A 98 5.08 8.61 2.11
N ALA A 99 4.52 7.52 2.63
CA ALA A 99 5.28 6.39 3.14
C ALA A 99 6.19 5.77 2.06
N TYR A 100 5.64 5.53 0.86
CA TYR A 100 6.42 5.00 -0.25
C TYR A 100 7.47 5.98 -0.75
N THR A 101 7.15 7.27 -0.82
CA THR A 101 8.13 8.30 -1.22
C THR A 101 9.30 8.36 -0.23
N MET A 102 9.04 8.28 1.08
CA MET A 102 10.09 8.18 2.09
C MET A 102 10.91 6.90 1.97
N LYS A 103 10.26 5.76 1.72
CA LYS A 103 10.93 4.47 1.51
C LYS A 103 11.82 4.47 0.27
N VAL A 104 11.38 5.13 -0.80
CA VAL A 104 12.18 5.36 -2.01
C VAL A 104 13.36 6.29 -1.71
N ALA A 105 13.12 7.39 -0.99
CA ALA A 105 14.15 8.38 -0.66
C ALA A 105 15.24 7.83 0.27
N SER A 106 14.87 7.02 1.28
CA SER A 106 15.83 6.40 2.19
C SER A 106 16.72 5.35 1.52
N ASN A 107 16.33 4.88 0.33
CA ASN A 107 17.07 3.87 -0.43
C ASN A 107 17.96 4.46 -1.53
N GLN A 108 18.11 5.79 -1.60
CA GLN A 108 18.87 6.54 -2.62
C GLN A 108 20.39 6.28 -2.64
N ALA A 109 20.90 5.28 -1.92
CA ALA A 109 22.23 4.72 -2.19
C ALA A 109 22.31 4.06 -3.59
N GLN A 110 21.19 3.87 -4.29
CA GLN A 110 21.13 3.39 -5.67
C GLN A 110 20.41 4.41 -6.58
N ALA A 111 21.17 5.03 -7.49
CA ALA A 111 20.83 5.87 -8.66
C ALA A 111 19.49 6.69 -8.65
N PRO A 112 19.56 8.04 -8.77
CA PRO A 112 18.39 8.90 -9.01
C PRO A 112 17.62 8.50 -10.29
N GLY A 113 16.32 8.23 -10.18
CA GLY A 113 15.44 7.88 -11.31
C GLY A 113 15.01 6.41 -11.38
N SER A 114 15.54 5.55 -10.52
CA SER A 114 15.25 4.10 -10.44
C SER A 114 14.00 3.75 -9.61
N ALA A 115 13.22 4.74 -9.17
CA ALA A 115 12.13 4.51 -8.24
C ALA A 115 10.99 5.52 -8.38
N GLY A 116 9.75 5.10 -8.11
CA GLY A 116 8.59 5.98 -8.21
C GLY A 116 7.32 5.41 -7.58
N VAL A 117 6.38 6.32 -7.30
CA VAL A 117 5.02 6.00 -6.85
C VAL A 117 4.06 6.32 -8.00
N TYR A 118 3.26 5.35 -8.41
CA TYR A 118 2.37 5.42 -9.56
C TYR A 118 0.92 5.17 -9.16
N SER A 119 0.02 5.25 -10.14
CA SER A 119 -1.40 4.97 -9.96
C SER A 119 -1.66 3.61 -9.31
N SER A 120 -2.66 3.57 -8.43
CA SER A 120 -3.17 2.33 -7.82
C SER A 120 -3.76 1.35 -8.83
N ASN A 121 -4.11 1.82 -10.03
CA ASN A 121 -4.64 0.97 -11.10
C ASN A 121 -3.71 -0.20 -11.46
N TRP A 122 -2.40 -0.02 -11.33
CA TRP A 122 -1.44 -1.09 -11.63
C TRP A 122 -1.56 -2.26 -10.64
N ALA A 123 -1.48 -1.97 -9.34
CA ALA A 123 -1.70 -2.98 -8.31
C ALA A 123 -3.12 -3.57 -8.39
N ASN A 124 -4.13 -2.72 -8.64
CA ASN A 124 -5.52 -3.17 -8.80
C ASN A 124 -5.70 -4.12 -9.99
N ALA A 125 -4.99 -3.92 -11.11
CA ALA A 125 -5.07 -4.81 -12.26
C ALA A 125 -4.53 -6.21 -11.95
N TYR A 126 -3.41 -6.29 -11.23
CA TYR A 126 -2.88 -7.55 -10.71
C TYR A 126 -3.84 -8.23 -9.74
N HIS A 127 -4.43 -7.46 -8.80
CA HIS A 127 -5.42 -7.97 -7.87
C HIS A 127 -6.67 -8.53 -8.58
N LEU A 128 -7.25 -7.77 -9.51
CA LEU A 128 -8.41 -8.23 -10.29
C LEU A 128 -8.07 -9.45 -11.16
N LYS A 129 -6.83 -9.55 -11.64
CA LYS A 129 -6.35 -10.73 -12.36
C LYS A 129 -6.30 -11.94 -11.44
N ALA A 130 -5.80 -11.78 -10.21
CA ALA A 130 -5.83 -12.85 -9.22
C ALA A 130 -7.25 -13.30 -8.91
N TYR A 131 -8.19 -12.36 -8.71
CA TYR A 131 -9.60 -12.65 -8.52
C TYR A 131 -10.18 -13.47 -9.71
N ALA A 132 -9.91 -13.05 -10.95
CA ALA A 132 -10.33 -13.78 -12.14
C ALA A 132 -9.76 -15.20 -12.19
N LEU A 133 -8.51 -15.38 -11.77
CA LEU A 133 -7.83 -16.67 -11.76
C LEU A 133 -8.39 -17.61 -10.68
N LEU A 134 -8.80 -17.09 -9.52
CA LEU A 134 -9.50 -17.88 -8.50
C LEU A 134 -10.85 -18.39 -9.02
N ASP A 135 -11.65 -17.51 -9.65
CA ASP A 135 -12.94 -17.90 -10.24
C ASP A 135 -12.79 -18.99 -11.33
N LEU A 136 -11.62 -19.03 -11.98
CA LEU A 136 -11.26 -20.04 -12.98
C LEU A 136 -10.60 -21.30 -12.38
N GLY A 137 -10.47 -21.40 -11.05
CA GLY A 137 -9.83 -22.54 -10.39
C GLY A 137 -8.32 -22.62 -10.59
N ARG A 138 -7.64 -21.47 -10.77
CA ARG A 138 -6.18 -21.37 -11.03
C ARG A 138 -5.45 -20.68 -9.85
N PRO A 139 -5.46 -21.26 -8.64
CA PRO A 139 -5.01 -20.55 -7.43
C PRO A 139 -3.51 -20.27 -7.38
N ASN A 140 -2.66 -21.11 -7.99
CA ASN A 140 -1.21 -20.84 -8.04
C ASN A 140 -0.88 -19.61 -8.90
N GLU A 141 -1.61 -19.41 -10.00
CA GLU A 141 -1.45 -18.22 -10.84
C GLU A 141 -2.07 -16.99 -10.17
N ALA A 142 -3.17 -17.17 -9.44
CA ALA A 142 -3.74 -16.13 -8.61
C ALA A 142 -2.73 -15.67 -7.53
N LEU A 143 -2.01 -16.59 -6.90
CA LEU A 143 -0.98 -16.27 -5.91
C LEU A 143 0.13 -15.41 -6.50
N ALA A 144 0.60 -15.77 -7.70
CA ALA A 144 1.62 -14.98 -8.40
C ALA A 144 1.11 -13.57 -8.74
N ALA A 145 -0.12 -13.45 -9.22
CA ALA A 145 -0.72 -12.15 -9.54
C ALA A 145 -0.95 -11.28 -8.28
N GLU A 146 -1.50 -11.84 -7.21
CA GLU A 146 -1.76 -11.12 -5.96
C GLU A 146 -0.45 -10.74 -5.25
N THR A 147 0.59 -11.59 -5.35
CA THR A 147 1.93 -11.27 -4.84
C THR A 147 2.52 -10.06 -5.58
N ALA A 148 2.38 -10.00 -6.91
CA ALA A 148 2.78 -8.81 -7.67
C ALA A 148 1.99 -7.55 -7.27
N ALA A 149 0.70 -7.69 -6.93
CA ALA A 149 -0.09 -6.58 -6.39
C ALA A 149 0.46 -6.11 -5.02
N VAL A 150 0.81 -7.03 -4.12
CA VAL A 150 1.42 -6.73 -2.81
C VAL A 150 2.80 -6.09 -2.96
N GLU A 151 3.62 -6.53 -3.92
CA GLU A 151 4.93 -5.91 -4.18
C GLU A 151 4.79 -4.43 -4.55
N LEU A 152 3.78 -4.10 -5.37
CA LEU A 152 3.47 -2.72 -5.76
C LEU A 152 2.81 -1.93 -4.63
N ALA A 153 1.91 -2.55 -3.86
CA ALA A 153 1.13 -1.87 -2.82
C ALA A 153 1.27 -2.55 -1.44
N PRO A 154 2.49 -2.59 -0.85
CA PRO A 154 2.74 -3.41 0.34
C PRO A 154 2.11 -2.87 1.63
N LEU A 155 1.52 -1.67 1.60
CA LEU A 155 0.77 -1.04 2.70
C LEU A 155 -0.74 -0.95 2.39
N ASN A 156 -1.22 -1.59 1.33
CA ASN A 156 -2.65 -1.64 1.02
C ASN A 156 -3.30 -2.83 1.74
N ALA A 157 -4.08 -2.53 2.78
CA ALA A 157 -4.75 -3.53 3.61
C ALA A 157 -5.69 -4.46 2.83
N MET A 158 -6.35 -3.96 1.78
CA MET A 158 -7.21 -4.79 0.93
C MET A 158 -6.37 -5.86 0.22
N VAL A 159 -5.33 -5.46 -0.51
CA VAL A 159 -4.47 -6.37 -1.30
C VAL A 159 -3.76 -7.38 -0.38
N LEU A 160 -3.30 -6.95 0.80
CA LEU A 160 -2.74 -7.87 1.81
C LEU A 160 -3.76 -8.90 2.32
N THR A 161 -5.00 -8.47 2.54
CA THR A 161 -6.08 -9.39 2.93
C THR A 161 -6.36 -10.38 1.82
N GLU A 162 -6.42 -9.94 0.57
CA GLU A 162 -6.70 -10.82 -0.57
C GLU A 162 -5.57 -11.82 -0.80
N LEU A 163 -4.30 -11.43 -0.63
CA LEU A 163 -3.17 -12.39 -0.60
C LEU A 163 -3.40 -13.48 0.45
N GLY A 164 -3.81 -13.10 1.66
CA GLY A 164 -4.13 -14.07 2.71
C GLY A 164 -5.28 -15.00 2.33
N GLN A 165 -6.29 -14.51 1.60
CA GLN A 165 -7.38 -15.36 1.08
C GLN A 165 -6.87 -16.35 0.03
N VAL A 166 -5.99 -15.92 -0.89
CA VAL A 166 -5.37 -16.84 -1.87
C VAL A 166 -4.54 -17.92 -1.16
N GLN A 167 -3.78 -17.54 -0.13
CA GLN A 167 -2.99 -18.47 0.67
C GLN A 167 -3.88 -19.48 1.42
N LEU A 168 -5.04 -19.06 1.93
CA LEU A 168 -6.03 -19.98 2.50
C LEU A 168 -6.58 -20.98 1.48
N VAL A 169 -6.88 -20.52 0.26
CA VAL A 169 -7.32 -21.42 -0.84
C VAL A 169 -6.24 -22.45 -1.16
N LEU A 170 -4.97 -22.09 -1.01
CA LEU A 170 -3.82 -22.98 -1.15
C LEU A 170 -3.46 -23.75 0.14
N HIS A 171 -4.29 -23.66 1.17
CA HIS A 171 -4.11 -24.29 2.48
C HIS A 171 -2.85 -23.86 3.27
N ASP A 172 -2.21 -22.75 2.91
CA ASP A 172 -1.11 -22.16 3.66
C ASP A 172 -1.63 -21.19 4.72
N MET A 173 -2.10 -21.76 5.83
CA MET A 173 -2.68 -21.00 6.94
C MET A 173 -1.65 -20.12 7.67
N ASP A 174 -0.36 -20.51 7.68
CA ASP A 174 0.69 -19.72 8.33
C ASP A 174 1.01 -18.46 7.52
N ALA A 175 1.17 -18.58 6.20
CA ALA A 175 1.35 -17.42 5.34
C ALA A 175 0.10 -16.53 5.35
N ALA A 176 -1.10 -17.12 5.34
CA ALA A 176 -2.35 -16.37 5.42
C ALA A 176 -2.44 -15.54 6.70
N MET A 177 -2.11 -16.12 7.86
CA MET A 177 -2.07 -15.41 9.13
C MET A 177 -1.13 -14.19 9.06
N GLN A 178 0.08 -14.38 8.55
CA GLN A 178 1.05 -13.29 8.39
C GLN A 178 0.51 -12.17 7.48
N SER A 179 -0.12 -12.52 6.37
CA SER A 179 -0.74 -11.56 5.45
C SER A 179 -1.87 -10.79 6.11
N PHE A 180 -2.73 -11.45 6.88
CA PHE A 180 -3.84 -10.77 7.59
C PHE A 180 -3.35 -9.89 8.75
N THR A 181 -2.31 -10.30 9.48
CA THR A 181 -1.69 -9.44 10.51
C THR A 181 -1.09 -8.18 9.89
N ARG A 182 -0.40 -8.31 8.74
CA ARG A 182 0.09 -7.15 7.97
C ARG A 182 -1.07 -6.29 7.46
N ALA A 183 -2.17 -6.90 7.02
CA ALA A 183 -3.36 -6.17 6.58
C ALA A 183 -3.99 -5.35 7.72
N GLU A 184 -4.03 -5.90 8.94
CA GLU A 184 -4.52 -5.17 10.11
C GLU A 184 -3.66 -3.94 10.41
N GLN A 185 -2.33 -4.10 10.45
CA GLN A 185 -1.39 -3.00 10.66
C GLN A 185 -1.57 -1.92 9.59
N ALA A 186 -1.60 -2.34 8.32
CA ALA A 186 -1.84 -1.46 7.19
C ALA A 186 -3.18 -0.71 7.30
N ALA A 187 -4.24 -1.39 7.75
CA ALA A 187 -5.55 -0.79 7.92
C ALA A 187 -5.53 0.34 8.96
N ARG A 188 -4.86 0.10 10.09
CA ARG A 188 -4.76 1.09 11.17
C ARG A 188 -3.95 2.32 10.76
N GLU A 189 -2.87 2.12 10.01
CA GLU A 189 -1.88 3.16 9.73
C GLU A 189 -2.12 3.92 8.41
N PHE A 190 -2.51 3.21 7.34
CA PHE A 190 -2.44 3.76 5.98
C PHE A 190 -3.78 3.79 5.24
N SER A 191 -4.78 3.03 5.68
CA SER A 191 -6.06 3.00 4.99
C SER A 191 -6.79 4.35 5.06
N PRO A 192 -7.41 4.78 3.94
CA PRO A 192 -8.26 5.95 3.90
C PRO A 192 -9.38 5.86 4.95
N PRO A 193 -9.72 6.97 5.64
CA PRO A 193 -10.73 6.96 6.70
C PRO A 193 -12.06 6.32 6.29
N GLU A 194 -12.45 6.49 5.03
CA GLU A 194 -13.75 6.06 4.48
C GLU A 194 -13.87 4.54 4.39
N VAL A 195 -12.75 3.82 4.25
CA VAL A 195 -12.71 2.35 4.11
C VAL A 195 -11.95 1.66 5.26
N ARG A 196 -11.29 2.43 6.13
CA ARG A 196 -10.46 1.93 7.23
C ARG A 196 -11.18 0.90 8.09
N ASN A 197 -12.38 1.22 8.57
CA ASN A 197 -13.11 0.33 9.48
C ASN A 197 -13.47 -0.98 8.77
N GLN A 198 -13.92 -0.92 7.51
CA GLN A 198 -14.23 -2.11 6.71
C GLN A 198 -13.01 -3.00 6.49
N GLU A 199 -11.84 -2.41 6.20
CA GLU A 199 -10.62 -3.17 5.98
C GLU A 199 -10.05 -3.74 7.28
N LEU A 200 -10.13 -2.98 8.37
CA LEU A 200 -9.71 -3.41 9.70
C LEU A 200 -10.56 -4.58 10.19
N THR A 201 -11.89 -4.47 10.13
CA THR A 201 -12.79 -5.57 10.52
C THR A 201 -12.58 -6.79 9.63
N ARG A 202 -12.35 -6.60 8.33
CA ARG A 202 -12.04 -7.70 7.40
C ARG A 202 -10.72 -8.40 7.76
N ALA A 203 -9.67 -7.68 8.12
CA ALA A 203 -8.41 -8.28 8.55
C ALA A 203 -8.55 -9.05 9.87
N LEU A 204 -9.20 -8.44 10.88
CA LEU A 204 -9.45 -9.06 12.20
C LEU A 204 -10.24 -10.36 12.07
N ARG A 205 -11.36 -10.34 11.35
CA ARG A 205 -12.19 -11.55 11.16
C ARG A 205 -11.48 -12.63 10.33
N SER A 206 -10.55 -12.25 9.44
CA SER A 206 -9.76 -13.22 8.65
C SER A 206 -8.70 -13.90 9.52
N GLN A 207 -8.03 -13.17 10.41
CA GLN A 207 -7.16 -13.76 11.44
C GLN A 207 -7.96 -14.67 12.38
N ALA A 208 -9.13 -14.21 12.85
CA ALA A 208 -10.00 -14.98 13.72
C ALA A 208 -10.45 -16.30 13.08
N TYR A 209 -10.77 -16.29 11.79
CA TYR A 209 -11.08 -17.50 11.02
C TYR A 209 -9.93 -18.52 11.08
N VAL A 210 -8.68 -18.10 10.83
CA VAL A 210 -7.52 -18.99 10.92
C VAL A 210 -7.37 -19.60 12.32
N LEU A 211 -7.63 -18.82 13.38
CA LEU A 211 -7.57 -19.29 14.76
C LEU A 211 -8.68 -20.31 15.07
N VAL A 212 -9.90 -20.10 14.53
CA VAL A 212 -11.00 -21.09 14.63
C VAL A 212 -10.61 -22.42 13.97
N GLU A 213 -10.04 -22.36 12.77
CA GLU A 213 -9.55 -23.55 12.06
C GLU A 213 -8.47 -24.29 12.87
N ARG A 214 -7.63 -23.55 13.60
CA ARG A 214 -6.62 -24.09 14.53
C ARG A 214 -7.15 -24.49 15.90
N ARG A 215 -8.46 -24.38 16.16
CA ARG A 215 -9.10 -24.61 17.48
C ARG A 215 -8.62 -23.68 18.59
N GLN A 216 -8.01 -22.56 18.25
CA GLN A 216 -7.60 -21.51 19.17
C GLN A 216 -8.77 -20.54 19.42
N LEU A 217 -9.82 -21.06 20.05
CA LEU A 217 -11.12 -20.39 20.15
C LEU A 217 -11.09 -19.12 21.03
N ASP A 218 -10.23 -19.10 22.05
CA ASP A 218 -10.09 -17.96 22.97
C ASP A 218 -9.48 -16.74 22.27
N GLU A 219 -8.44 -16.96 21.46
CA GLU A 219 -7.81 -15.92 20.64
C GLU A 219 -8.75 -15.48 19.51
N ALA A 220 -9.44 -16.41 18.86
CA ALA A 220 -10.42 -16.08 17.82
C ALA A 220 -11.54 -15.18 18.36
N GLU A 221 -12.09 -15.51 19.54
CA GLU A 221 -13.13 -14.72 20.19
C GLU A 221 -12.68 -13.29 20.51
N LYS A 222 -11.43 -13.10 20.96
CA LYS A 222 -10.87 -11.77 21.20
C LYS A 222 -10.88 -10.92 19.92
N LEU A 223 -10.46 -11.49 18.79
CA LEU A 223 -10.44 -10.78 17.51
C LEU A 223 -11.85 -10.48 16.99
N TYR A 224 -12.82 -11.40 17.14
CA TYR A 224 -14.20 -11.12 16.77
C TYR A 224 -14.85 -10.05 17.66
N ARG A 225 -14.49 -9.99 18.96
CA ARG A 225 -14.92 -8.88 19.83
C ARG A 225 -14.34 -7.55 19.39
N GLN A 226 -13.03 -7.49 19.07
CA GLN A 226 -12.42 -6.28 18.51
C GLN A 226 -13.08 -5.86 17.18
N CYS A 227 -13.49 -6.82 16.36
CA CYS A 227 -14.27 -6.54 15.15
C CYS A 227 -15.58 -5.82 15.48
N LEU A 228 -16.31 -6.27 16.52
CA LEU A 228 -17.56 -5.64 16.97
C LEU A 228 -17.36 -4.32 17.74
N GLU A 229 -16.17 -4.06 18.30
CA GLU A 229 -15.82 -2.74 18.83
C GLU A 229 -15.68 -1.71 17.70
N VAL A 230 -15.18 -2.12 16.53
CA VAL A 230 -15.01 -1.25 15.35
C VAL A 230 -16.31 -1.12 14.56
N ASP A 231 -17.01 -2.23 14.31
CA ASP A 231 -18.34 -2.27 13.69
C ASP A 231 -19.29 -3.14 14.52
N PRO A 232 -20.09 -2.52 15.41
CA PRO A 232 -21.07 -3.23 16.24
C PRO A 232 -22.15 -4.00 15.46
N ARG A 233 -22.26 -3.77 14.14
CA ARG A 233 -23.25 -4.40 13.27
C ARG A 233 -22.64 -5.43 12.32
N ASP A 234 -21.37 -5.83 12.48
CA ASP A 234 -20.76 -6.87 11.65
C ASP A 234 -21.47 -8.23 11.88
N PRO A 235 -22.27 -8.72 10.91
CA PRO A 235 -23.06 -9.93 11.12
C PRO A 235 -22.18 -11.19 11.12
N ARG A 236 -21.00 -11.15 10.49
CA ARG A 236 -20.07 -12.27 10.43
C ARG A 236 -19.41 -12.47 11.79
N ALA A 237 -18.87 -11.40 12.38
CA ALA A 237 -18.27 -11.47 13.70
C ALA A 237 -19.29 -11.91 14.77
N ALA A 238 -20.51 -11.38 14.73
CA ALA A 238 -21.58 -11.80 15.65
C ALA A 238 -21.94 -13.29 15.47
N GLY A 239 -22.05 -13.76 14.22
CA GLY A 239 -22.33 -15.17 13.91
C GLY A 239 -21.23 -16.12 14.40
N GLU A 240 -19.96 -15.75 14.19
CA GLU A 240 -18.80 -16.54 14.61
C GLU A 240 -18.68 -16.63 16.14
N LEU A 241 -18.99 -15.56 16.87
CA LEU A 241 -19.07 -15.62 18.34
C LEU A 241 -20.15 -16.59 18.84
N GLN A 242 -21.31 -16.62 18.18
CA GLN A 242 -22.35 -17.60 18.50
C GLN A 242 -21.89 -19.03 18.20
N TYR A 243 -21.14 -19.23 17.11
CA TYR A 243 -20.56 -20.52 16.78
C TYR A 243 -19.56 -20.97 17.85
N ILE A 244 -18.61 -20.12 18.24
CA ILE A 244 -17.62 -20.41 19.29
C ILE A 244 -18.32 -20.78 20.61
N ALA A 245 -19.37 -20.04 21.00
CA ALA A 245 -20.13 -20.34 22.20
C ALA A 245 -20.78 -21.73 22.16
N ARG A 246 -21.35 -22.13 21.01
CA ARG A 246 -21.94 -23.47 20.83
C ARG A 246 -20.89 -24.58 20.90
N VAL A 247 -19.73 -24.40 20.27
CA VAL A 247 -18.64 -25.38 20.30
C VAL A 247 -18.17 -25.65 21.73
N ARG A 248 -18.00 -24.60 22.55
CA ARG A 248 -17.59 -24.76 23.96
C ARG A 248 -18.64 -25.45 24.82
N GLN A 249 -19.93 -25.25 24.55
CA GLN A 249 -20.98 -25.99 25.26
C GLN A 249 -20.94 -27.49 24.97
N GLN A 250 -20.51 -27.88 23.77
CA GLN A 250 -20.38 -29.28 23.37
C GLN A 250 -19.06 -29.91 23.84
N GLN A 251 -18.05 -29.09 24.15
CA GLN A 251 -16.72 -29.52 24.60
C GLN A 251 -16.27 -28.65 25.78
N PRO A 252 -16.86 -28.83 26.98
CA PRO A 252 -16.45 -28.07 28.15
C PRO A 252 -14.98 -28.36 28.49
N PRO A 253 -14.19 -27.35 28.92
CA PRO A 253 -12.81 -27.56 29.31
C PRO A 253 -12.73 -28.60 30.43
N ALA A 254 -11.74 -29.49 30.36
CA ALA A 254 -11.47 -30.44 31.44
C ALA A 254 -11.21 -29.65 32.73
N GLN A 255 -11.98 -29.97 33.78
CA GLN A 255 -11.90 -29.34 35.10
C GLN A 255 -10.57 -29.65 35.78
#